data_AF-A0A2N2AHS0-F1
#
_entry.id   AF-A0A2N2AHS0-F1
#
_cell.length_a   1.000
_cell.length_b   1.000
_cell.length_c   1.000
_cell.angle_alpha   90.00
_cell.angle_beta   90.00
_cell.angle_gamma   90.00
#
_symmetry.space_group_name_H-M   'P 1'
#
loop_
_entity.id
_entity.type
_entity.pdbx_description
1 polymer ?
#
loop_
_entity_poly.entity_id
_entity_poly.type
_entity_poly.pdbx_seq_one_letter_code
_entity_poly.pdbx_strand_id
1 'polypeptide(L)'
;MLLLPSGRVIDLSTDRARYHALRHPGVAPDAPHRELYALVDVLYRRRDDAGNPRRGWTEYDYEYSGYTLATLRLATDWSDADKTALYRWARQDTRRRQIETARRRLAPNQRQLSARLYSAPGRLYSRLRQRLAALPLARADAVHWLATINNMTRHGVRDEEIQWSGVRDYLARQPAGTVLGREQVLAAVDFSNIRLELNTEQVWGVHGGLSFREMVLRMPHQAVYRAALKLDRGCLCIQRYVDDAYNYRVGVVKTRCPDHPMALNKYWFALDPYGRAVPNTETDGSPRLFFDSSVDAKLAADRHAHQHLGIRSGASTHTRFDHLTLCGGRDYREWIVSLPDYQRTFFGAHFYDHNVLVHIRTTTRSDLAGRKLLFIEEIQSDWHQSGRRDGYDTSWWGQVANAPYKKDWPVLAAKLMLIQTSENGYAGIAWPPGDIQELRYMRALHAIRQHYDRELPQALNRLGRLFGCTVESTCIPTREPWLNMQKREDKWCVADGQGKFRTKARYSNRDEAMAVIALHSREMDLPVPVFFIGDDLRRQIAERGLPLFGERF
;
A
#
# COMPACT_ATOMS: atom_id res chain seq x y z
N MET A 1 -12.95 1.29 -30.27
CA MET A 1 -12.77 2.75 -30.39
C MET A 1 -14.02 3.43 -30.92
N LEU A 2 -14.27 4.66 -30.45
CA LEU A 2 -15.34 5.55 -30.88
C LEU A 2 -14.76 6.97 -31.07
N LEU A 3 -15.07 7.61 -32.19
CA LEU A 3 -14.85 9.05 -32.39
C LEU A 3 -16.08 9.79 -31.86
N LEU A 4 -15.87 10.68 -30.89
CA LEU A 4 -16.92 11.49 -30.28
C LEU A 4 -17.17 12.78 -31.08
N PRO A 5 -18.37 13.39 -30.95
CA PRO A 5 -18.67 14.70 -31.53
C PRO A 5 -17.64 15.80 -31.22
N SER A 6 -17.04 15.79 -30.03
CA SER A 6 -15.93 16.71 -29.66
C SER A 6 -14.61 16.46 -30.38
N GLY A 7 -14.49 15.41 -31.20
CA GLY A 7 -13.25 15.00 -31.88
C GLY A 7 -12.34 14.10 -31.05
N ARG A 8 -12.68 13.85 -29.78
CA ARG A 8 -11.98 12.88 -28.91
C ARG A 8 -12.19 11.46 -29.41
N VAL A 9 -11.15 10.63 -29.33
CA VAL A 9 -11.24 9.20 -29.65
C VAL A 9 -11.12 8.41 -28.36
N ILE A 10 -12.07 7.51 -28.12
CA ILE A 10 -12.12 6.76 -26.87
C ILE A 10 -12.16 5.25 -27.07
N ASP A 11 -11.82 4.52 -26.02
CA ASP A 11 -11.98 3.06 -25.93
C ASP A 11 -12.41 2.63 -24.53
N LEU A 12 -12.71 1.34 -24.35
CA LEU A 12 -13.09 0.76 -23.06
C LEU A 12 -12.05 -0.27 -22.60
N SER A 13 -11.80 -0.32 -21.28
CA SER A 13 -11.02 -1.39 -20.65
C SER A 13 -11.75 -1.99 -19.45
N THR A 14 -11.66 -3.31 -19.32
CA THR A 14 -12.18 -4.09 -18.19
C THR A 14 -11.05 -4.60 -17.29
N ASP A 15 -9.80 -4.22 -17.55
CA ASP A 15 -8.63 -4.74 -16.84
C ASP A 15 -8.60 -4.36 -15.36
N ARG A 16 -9.13 -3.17 -15.03
CA ARG A 16 -9.23 -2.67 -13.64
C ARG A 16 -10.56 -3.02 -12.97
N ALA A 17 -11.34 -3.97 -13.52
CA ALA A 17 -12.67 -4.27 -13.01
C ALA A 17 -12.67 -4.70 -11.53
N ARG A 18 -11.69 -5.52 -11.09
CA ARG A 18 -11.57 -5.88 -9.67
C ARG A 18 -11.19 -4.68 -8.80
N TYR A 19 -10.24 -3.88 -9.25
CA TYR A 19 -9.81 -2.66 -8.58
C TYR A 19 -11.00 -1.72 -8.30
N HIS A 20 -11.89 -1.55 -9.30
CA HIS A 20 -13.12 -0.77 -9.16
C HIS A 20 -14.13 -1.44 -8.24
N ALA A 21 -14.31 -2.76 -8.34
CA ALA A 21 -15.26 -3.50 -7.51
C ALA A 21 -14.90 -3.47 -6.02
N LEU A 22 -13.61 -3.43 -5.67
CA LEU A 22 -13.16 -3.26 -4.28
C LEU A 22 -13.44 -1.86 -3.71
N ARG A 23 -13.71 -0.86 -4.56
CA ARG A 23 -14.02 0.53 -4.16
C ARG A 23 -15.50 0.87 -4.27
N HIS A 24 -16.25 0.10 -5.06
CA HIS A 24 -17.68 0.24 -5.25
C HIS A 24 -18.39 -1.00 -4.73
N PRO A 25 -18.86 -1.00 -3.47
CA PRO A 25 -19.51 -2.16 -2.89
C PRO A 25 -20.77 -2.53 -3.67
N GLY A 26 -20.98 -3.83 -3.89
CA GLY A 26 -22.23 -4.38 -4.46
C GLY A 26 -22.10 -5.06 -5.82
N VAL A 27 -21.11 -4.72 -6.64
CA VAL A 27 -20.96 -5.33 -7.99
C VAL A 27 -20.26 -6.69 -7.88
N ALA A 28 -20.98 -7.75 -8.24
CA ALA A 28 -20.55 -9.14 -8.15
C ALA A 28 -20.67 -9.89 -9.48
N PRO A 29 -20.12 -11.11 -9.61
CA PRO A 29 -20.16 -11.87 -10.86
C PRO A 29 -21.56 -12.10 -11.42
N ASP A 30 -22.61 -12.04 -10.59
CA ASP A 30 -24.02 -12.22 -10.94
C ASP A 30 -24.80 -10.90 -11.15
N ALA A 31 -24.15 -9.74 -10.96
CA ALA A 31 -24.80 -8.44 -11.03
C ALA A 31 -25.42 -8.16 -12.41
N PRO A 32 -26.54 -7.41 -12.53
CA PRO A 32 -27.08 -6.98 -13.81
C PRO A 32 -26.03 -6.27 -14.71
N HIS A 33 -26.14 -6.44 -16.03
CA HIS A 33 -25.18 -5.86 -17.01
C HIS A 33 -24.86 -4.38 -16.77
N ARG A 34 -25.88 -3.59 -16.43
CA ARG A 34 -25.74 -2.13 -16.25
C ARG A 34 -24.88 -1.77 -15.03
N GLU A 35 -24.83 -2.62 -14.00
CA GLU A 35 -23.99 -2.40 -12.82
C GLU A 35 -22.51 -2.58 -13.13
N LEU A 36 -22.18 -3.39 -14.15
CA LEU A 36 -20.79 -3.54 -14.62
C LEU A 36 -20.21 -2.23 -15.15
N TYR A 37 -21.01 -1.22 -15.49
CA TYR A 37 -20.52 0.06 -15.99
C TYR A 37 -19.65 0.78 -14.94
N ALA A 38 -19.83 0.49 -13.65
CA ALA A 38 -18.97 1.02 -12.60
C ALA A 38 -17.55 0.41 -12.62
N LEU A 39 -17.35 -0.69 -13.37
CA LEU A 39 -16.10 -1.45 -13.41
C LEU A 39 -15.32 -1.26 -14.71
N VAL A 40 -15.86 -0.51 -15.67
CA VAL A 40 -15.28 -0.35 -17.00
C VAL A 40 -14.74 1.05 -17.16
N ASP A 41 -13.44 1.15 -17.38
CA ASP A 41 -12.75 2.41 -17.64
C ASP A 41 -13.03 2.93 -19.04
N VAL A 42 -13.15 4.25 -19.14
CA VAL A 42 -13.12 4.97 -20.41
C VAL A 42 -11.69 5.47 -20.64
N LEU A 43 -11.13 5.16 -21.81
CA LEU A 43 -9.77 5.50 -22.19
C LEU A 43 -9.79 6.56 -23.29
N TYR A 44 -8.86 7.51 -23.26
CA TYR A 44 -8.55 8.37 -24.40
C TYR A 44 -7.49 7.71 -25.27
N ARG A 45 -7.71 7.69 -26.59
CA ARG A 45 -6.75 7.21 -27.57
C ARG A 45 -5.91 8.38 -28.08
N ARG A 46 -4.59 8.23 -28.01
CA ARG A 46 -3.65 9.18 -28.61
C ARG A 46 -3.69 9.06 -30.13
N ARG A 47 -3.36 10.16 -30.79
CA ARG A 47 -3.23 10.20 -32.25
C ARG A 47 -1.75 10.09 -32.63
N ASP A 48 -1.48 9.53 -33.80
CA ASP A 48 -0.17 9.61 -34.44
C ASP A 48 0.01 10.97 -35.16
N ASP A 49 1.18 11.16 -35.75
CA ASP A 49 1.54 12.41 -36.44
C ASP A 49 0.67 12.66 -37.69
N ALA A 50 0.03 11.60 -38.23
CA ALA A 50 -0.94 11.69 -39.31
C ALA A 50 -2.39 11.93 -38.82
N GLY A 51 -2.58 12.09 -37.51
CA GLY A 51 -3.87 12.31 -36.88
C GLY A 51 -4.71 11.04 -36.71
N ASN A 52 -4.21 9.86 -37.01
CA ASN A 52 -4.94 8.60 -36.85
C ASN A 52 -4.90 8.11 -35.40
N PRO A 53 -5.97 7.48 -34.88
CA PRO A 53 -5.95 6.93 -33.53
C PRO A 53 -5.00 5.74 -33.42
N ARG A 54 -4.10 5.78 -32.45
CA ARG A 54 -3.18 4.69 -32.15
C ARG A 54 -3.94 3.47 -31.61
N ARG A 55 -3.58 2.28 -32.12
CA ARG A 55 -4.25 1.01 -31.79
C ARG A 55 -3.53 0.15 -30.76
N GLY A 56 -2.30 0.50 -30.40
CA GLY A 56 -1.54 -0.22 -29.40
C GLY A 56 -2.11 -0.04 -27.98
N TRP A 57 -1.45 -0.66 -27.01
CA TRP A 57 -1.85 -0.62 -25.59
C TRP A 57 -0.67 -0.28 -24.69
N THR A 58 0.18 0.59 -25.20
CA THR A 58 1.30 1.17 -24.46
C THR A 58 0.95 2.57 -23.96
N GLU A 59 1.82 3.11 -23.11
CA GLU A 59 1.80 4.50 -22.63
C GLU A 59 1.79 5.55 -23.76
N TYR A 60 2.19 5.18 -24.97
CA TYR A 60 2.16 6.06 -26.14
C TYR A 60 0.83 6.01 -26.90
N ASP A 61 -0.03 5.03 -26.62
CA ASP A 61 -1.24 4.77 -27.40
C ASP A 61 -2.52 5.26 -26.73
N TYR A 62 -2.53 5.29 -25.40
CA TYR A 62 -3.72 5.67 -24.65
C TYR A 62 -3.41 6.26 -23.27
N GLU A 63 -4.42 6.88 -22.69
CA GLU A 63 -4.42 7.35 -21.31
C GLU A 63 -5.79 7.13 -20.67
N TYR A 64 -5.83 6.93 -19.35
CA TYR A 64 -7.08 6.78 -18.61
C TYR A 64 -7.78 8.13 -18.51
N SER A 65 -9.10 8.16 -18.77
CA SER A 65 -9.88 9.39 -18.61
C SER A 65 -10.14 9.78 -17.16
N GLY A 66 -9.88 8.87 -16.21
CA GLY A 66 -10.30 9.00 -14.81
C GLY A 66 -11.76 8.63 -14.56
N TYR A 67 -12.55 8.38 -15.61
CA TYR A 67 -13.96 8.01 -15.51
C TYR A 67 -14.20 6.54 -15.86
N THR A 68 -15.19 5.97 -15.18
CA THR A 68 -15.84 4.72 -15.56
C THR A 68 -17.10 5.00 -16.37
N LEU A 69 -17.65 4.02 -17.07
CA LEU A 69 -18.92 4.18 -17.80
C LEU A 69 -20.08 4.66 -16.89
N ALA A 70 -20.05 4.32 -15.60
CA ALA A 70 -21.05 4.78 -14.64
C ALA A 70 -20.82 6.24 -14.22
N THR A 71 -19.59 6.60 -13.87
CA THR A 71 -19.27 7.94 -13.31
C THR A 71 -19.23 9.02 -14.38
N LEU A 72 -18.91 8.68 -15.62
CA LEU A 72 -18.84 9.64 -16.74
C LEU A 72 -20.17 10.36 -16.99
N ARG A 73 -21.30 9.75 -16.64
CA ARG A 73 -22.61 10.42 -16.76
C ARG A 73 -22.73 11.69 -15.91
N LEU A 74 -21.97 11.75 -14.82
CA LEU A 74 -21.93 12.89 -13.90
C LEU A 74 -20.76 13.86 -14.20
N ALA A 75 -19.95 13.57 -15.22
CA ALA A 75 -18.79 14.38 -15.58
C ALA A 75 -19.23 15.74 -16.13
N THR A 76 -18.67 16.82 -15.59
CA THR A 76 -18.99 18.21 -16.00
C THR A 76 -18.14 18.69 -17.18
N ASP A 77 -17.00 18.05 -17.42
CA ASP A 77 -16.01 18.32 -18.47
C ASP A 77 -16.32 17.60 -19.80
N TRP A 78 -17.48 16.94 -19.89
CA TRP A 78 -17.98 16.25 -21.09
C TRP A 78 -19.29 16.87 -21.57
N SER A 79 -19.40 17.07 -22.89
CA SER A 79 -20.63 17.54 -23.51
C SER A 79 -21.73 16.48 -23.45
N ASP A 80 -22.99 16.92 -23.42
CA ASP A 80 -24.14 15.99 -23.43
C ASP A 80 -24.23 15.19 -24.74
N ALA A 81 -23.73 15.76 -25.85
CA ALA A 81 -23.60 15.07 -27.13
C ALA A 81 -22.62 13.89 -27.03
N ASP A 82 -21.44 14.09 -26.43
CA ASP A 82 -20.45 13.02 -26.23
C ASP A 82 -20.96 11.94 -25.28
N LYS A 83 -21.59 12.33 -24.18
CA LYS A 83 -22.21 11.39 -23.22
C LYS A 83 -23.27 10.53 -23.89
N THR A 84 -24.12 11.14 -24.74
CA THR A 84 -25.15 10.44 -25.50
C THR A 84 -24.54 9.47 -26.51
N ALA A 85 -23.50 9.89 -27.23
CA ALA A 85 -22.79 9.05 -28.19
C ALA A 85 -22.15 7.82 -27.51
N LEU A 86 -21.43 8.01 -26.41
CA LEU A 86 -20.86 6.93 -25.61
C LEU A 86 -21.95 5.99 -25.07
N TYR A 87 -23.05 6.53 -24.54
CA TYR A 87 -24.16 5.72 -24.03
C TYR A 87 -24.77 4.83 -25.11
N ARG A 88 -24.98 5.34 -26.32
CA ARG A 88 -25.47 4.54 -27.47
C ARG A 88 -24.45 3.47 -27.86
N TRP A 89 -23.17 3.82 -27.92
CA TRP A 89 -22.08 2.91 -28.28
C TRP A 89 -21.94 1.75 -27.28
N ALA A 90 -22.01 2.02 -25.98
CA ALA A 90 -21.92 0.99 -24.93
C ALA A 90 -23.05 -0.05 -24.97
N ARG A 91 -24.18 0.25 -25.63
CA ARG A 91 -25.33 -0.66 -25.79
C ARG A 91 -25.25 -1.57 -27.01
N GLN A 92 -24.30 -1.34 -27.91
CA GLN A 92 -24.07 -2.23 -29.05
C GLN A 92 -23.65 -3.63 -28.57
N ASP A 93 -24.09 -4.69 -29.24
CA ASP A 93 -23.83 -6.07 -28.79
C ASP A 93 -22.34 -6.41 -28.64
N THR A 94 -21.51 -5.88 -29.52
CA THR A 94 -20.05 -6.05 -29.45
C THR A 94 -19.46 -5.43 -28.18
N ARG A 95 -19.90 -4.22 -27.81
CA ARG A 95 -19.47 -3.53 -26.58
C ARG A 95 -20.07 -4.16 -25.34
N ARG A 96 -21.32 -4.62 -25.43
CA ARG A 96 -21.96 -5.39 -24.38
C ARG A 96 -21.11 -6.60 -24.00
N ARG A 97 -20.70 -7.41 -24.99
CA ARG A 97 -19.81 -8.58 -24.76
C ARG A 97 -18.47 -8.19 -24.15
N GLN A 98 -17.87 -7.09 -24.59
CA GLN A 98 -16.61 -6.58 -24.02
C GLN A 98 -16.79 -6.21 -22.54
N ILE A 99 -17.85 -5.49 -22.17
CA ILE A 99 -18.15 -5.10 -20.79
C ILE A 99 -18.39 -6.34 -19.91
N GLU A 100 -19.08 -7.35 -20.42
CA GLU A 100 -19.34 -8.61 -19.70
C GLU A 100 -18.04 -9.35 -19.30
N THR A 101 -16.91 -9.11 -19.99
CA THR A 101 -15.62 -9.70 -19.59
C THR A 101 -15.15 -9.24 -18.21
N ALA A 102 -15.64 -8.09 -17.70
CA ALA A 102 -15.35 -7.59 -16.36
C ALA A 102 -15.69 -8.62 -15.27
N ARG A 103 -16.73 -9.44 -15.47
CA ARG A 103 -17.12 -10.49 -14.52
C ARG A 103 -16.01 -11.49 -14.23
N ARG A 104 -15.15 -11.77 -15.22
CA ARG A 104 -14.03 -12.73 -15.09
C ARG A 104 -12.99 -12.27 -14.07
N ARG A 105 -12.99 -11.00 -13.68
CA ARG A 105 -12.08 -10.41 -12.69
C ARG A 105 -12.68 -10.35 -11.28
N LEU A 106 -13.97 -10.67 -11.13
CA LEU A 106 -14.66 -10.60 -9.85
C LEU A 106 -14.58 -11.92 -9.08
N ALA A 107 -14.47 -11.84 -7.76
CA ALA A 107 -14.53 -13.01 -6.90
C ALA A 107 -15.99 -13.43 -6.60
N PRO A 108 -16.28 -14.69 -6.29
CA PRO A 108 -17.63 -15.12 -5.89
C PRO A 108 -18.19 -14.34 -4.69
N ASN A 109 -17.34 -14.03 -3.70
CA ASN A 109 -17.70 -13.24 -2.51
C ASN A 109 -17.48 -11.73 -2.69
N GLN A 110 -17.36 -11.22 -3.93
CA GLN A 110 -17.00 -9.82 -4.20
C GLN A 110 -17.88 -8.79 -3.46
N ARG A 111 -19.18 -9.07 -3.25
CA ARG A 111 -20.09 -8.16 -2.51
C ARG A 111 -19.63 -7.88 -1.07
N GLN A 112 -18.88 -8.80 -0.48
CA GLN A 112 -18.36 -8.69 0.87
C GLN A 112 -16.93 -8.13 0.89
N LEU A 113 -16.28 -7.95 -0.26
CA LEU A 113 -14.89 -7.49 -0.33
C LEU A 113 -14.81 -5.98 -0.54
N SER A 114 -13.88 -5.33 0.13
CA SER A 114 -13.50 -3.94 -0.12
C SER A 114 -12.00 -3.72 0.00
N ALA A 115 -11.50 -2.58 -0.46
CA ALA A 115 -10.12 -2.15 -0.24
C ALA A 115 -10.05 -1.03 0.81
N ARG A 116 -9.16 -1.17 1.78
CA ARG A 116 -8.79 -0.09 2.69
C ARG A 116 -7.54 0.61 2.18
N LEU A 117 -7.65 1.90 1.87
CA LEU A 117 -6.53 2.73 1.43
C LEU A 117 -5.77 3.33 2.61
N TYR A 118 -4.46 3.49 2.45
CA TYR A 118 -3.57 4.09 3.44
C TYR A 118 -2.87 5.32 2.87
N SER A 119 -2.67 6.33 3.72
CA SER A 119 -2.10 7.61 3.35
C SER A 119 -0.57 7.61 3.20
N ALA A 120 0.12 6.52 3.58
CA ALA A 120 1.58 6.45 3.58
C ALA A 120 2.27 6.84 2.25
N PRO A 121 1.79 6.45 1.05
CA PRO A 121 2.39 6.91 -0.20
C PRO A 121 2.44 8.44 -0.35
N GLY A 122 1.49 9.17 0.27
CA GLY A 122 1.48 10.63 0.29
C GLY A 122 2.58 11.27 1.14
N ARG A 123 3.31 10.47 1.93
CA ARG A 123 4.52 10.88 2.67
C ARG A 123 5.80 10.68 1.86
N LEU A 124 5.70 10.28 0.60
CA LEU A 124 6.85 10.20 -0.29
C LEU A 124 7.00 11.50 -1.08
N TYR A 125 8.21 12.04 -1.17
CA TYR A 125 8.50 13.29 -1.89
C TYR A 125 9.47 13.08 -3.05
N SER A 126 9.29 13.83 -4.14
CA SER A 126 10.25 13.86 -5.23
C SER A 126 11.45 14.74 -4.88
N ARG A 127 12.64 14.16 -4.92
CA ARG A 127 13.90 14.88 -4.74
C ARG A 127 14.21 15.75 -5.96
N LEU A 128 13.84 15.28 -7.15
CA LEU A 128 13.95 16.06 -8.39
C LEU A 128 13.18 17.39 -8.26
N ARG A 129 11.92 17.36 -7.81
CA ARG A 129 11.12 18.57 -7.57
C ARG A 129 11.78 19.51 -6.57
N GLN A 130 12.22 18.99 -5.42
CA GLN A 130 12.88 19.81 -4.39
C GLN A 130 14.15 20.48 -4.93
N ARG A 131 14.99 19.74 -5.67
CA ARG A 131 16.23 20.25 -6.25
C ARG A 131 15.94 21.31 -7.31
N LEU A 132 15.01 21.04 -8.22
CA LEU A 132 14.59 22.00 -9.24
C LEU A 132 14.06 23.29 -8.60
N ALA A 133 13.22 23.21 -7.57
CA ALA A 133 12.68 24.38 -6.88
C ALA A 133 13.75 25.23 -6.18
N ALA A 134 14.81 24.57 -5.67
CA ALA A 134 15.93 25.24 -5.01
C ALA A 134 17.00 25.78 -5.98
N LEU A 135 16.90 25.52 -7.29
CA LEU A 135 17.91 25.97 -8.24
C LEU A 135 17.90 27.51 -8.37
N PRO A 136 19.09 28.16 -8.41
CA PRO A 136 19.19 29.58 -8.71
C PRO A 136 18.90 29.90 -10.19
N LEU A 137 18.96 28.89 -11.06
CA LEU A 137 18.66 29.03 -12.49
C LEU A 137 17.18 29.39 -12.69
N ALA A 138 16.91 30.62 -13.14
CA ALA A 138 15.55 31.10 -13.34
C ALA A 138 14.99 30.72 -14.72
N ARG A 139 15.80 30.85 -15.78
CA ARG A 139 15.43 30.60 -17.17
C ARG A 139 16.60 30.01 -17.94
N ALA A 140 16.32 29.08 -18.83
CA ALA A 140 17.28 28.48 -19.74
C ALA A 140 16.56 27.87 -20.95
N ASP A 141 17.30 27.58 -22.01
CA ASP A 141 16.77 26.77 -23.11
C ASP A 141 16.57 25.30 -22.67
N ALA A 142 15.81 24.55 -23.48
CA ALA A 142 15.48 23.15 -23.18
C ALA A 142 16.72 22.23 -23.08
N VAL A 143 17.78 22.50 -23.85
CA VAL A 143 19.01 21.69 -23.87
C VAL A 143 19.79 21.87 -22.57
N HIS A 144 19.94 23.12 -22.12
CA HIS A 144 20.57 23.46 -20.86
C HIS A 144 19.75 22.93 -19.66
N TRP A 145 18.42 23.02 -19.70
CA TRP A 145 17.58 22.39 -18.68
C TRP A 145 17.81 20.88 -18.60
N LEU A 146 17.83 20.19 -19.74
CA LEU A 146 18.06 18.75 -19.80
C LEU A 146 19.43 18.36 -19.24
N ALA A 147 20.49 19.09 -19.61
CA ALA A 147 21.83 18.89 -19.09
C ALA A 147 21.90 19.09 -17.57
N THR A 148 21.26 20.15 -17.07
CA THR A 148 21.18 20.46 -15.63
C THR A 148 20.48 19.34 -14.86
N ILE A 149 19.33 18.86 -15.34
CA ILE A 149 18.57 17.78 -14.72
C ILE A 149 19.38 16.48 -14.71
N ASN A 150 20.01 16.12 -15.83
CA ASN A 150 20.85 14.92 -15.91
C ASN A 150 22.04 14.98 -14.94
N ASN A 151 22.62 16.17 -14.71
CA ASN A 151 23.70 16.35 -13.73
C ASN A 151 23.24 16.14 -12.28
N MET A 152 21.95 16.31 -11.97
CA MET A 152 21.42 16.04 -10.62
C MET A 152 21.58 14.59 -10.18
N THR A 153 21.77 13.66 -11.12
CA THR A 153 22.05 12.25 -10.80
C THR A 153 23.33 12.08 -9.98
N ARG A 154 24.34 12.93 -10.22
CA ARG A 154 25.59 12.96 -9.43
C ARG A 154 25.36 13.40 -7.98
N HIS A 155 24.27 14.13 -7.74
CA HIS A 155 23.90 14.66 -6.43
C HIS A 155 22.73 13.90 -5.78
N GLY A 156 22.48 12.66 -6.23
CA GLY A 156 21.62 11.71 -5.54
C GLY A 156 20.14 11.72 -5.95
N VAL A 157 19.78 12.41 -7.04
CA VAL A 157 18.51 12.13 -7.75
C VAL A 157 18.66 10.82 -8.53
N ARG A 158 17.68 9.93 -8.49
CA ARG A 158 17.75 8.68 -9.27
C ARG A 158 17.44 8.97 -10.75
N ASP A 159 18.15 8.31 -11.66
CA ASP A 159 17.83 8.42 -13.09
C ASP A 159 16.39 7.98 -13.39
N GLU A 160 15.94 6.93 -12.70
CA GLU A 160 14.57 6.44 -12.77
C GLU A 160 13.53 7.49 -12.34
N GLU A 161 13.85 8.34 -11.35
CA GLU A 161 12.98 9.46 -10.95
C GLU A 161 12.83 10.49 -12.09
N ILE A 162 13.94 10.78 -12.78
CA ILE A 162 13.93 11.70 -13.93
C ILE A 162 13.14 11.09 -15.09
N GLN A 163 13.35 9.80 -15.37
CA GLN A 163 12.62 9.09 -16.41
C GLN A 163 11.11 9.12 -16.16
N TRP A 164 10.67 8.68 -14.98
CA TRP A 164 9.23 8.57 -14.69
C TRP A 164 8.53 9.90 -14.46
N SER A 165 9.29 10.97 -14.23
CA SER A 165 8.72 12.32 -14.14
C SER A 165 8.19 12.87 -15.47
N GLY A 166 8.51 12.26 -16.61
CA GLY A 166 8.15 12.77 -17.94
C GLY A 166 8.88 14.06 -18.35
N VAL A 167 9.74 14.63 -17.49
CA VAL A 167 10.40 15.91 -17.76
C VAL A 167 11.34 15.85 -18.97
N ARG A 168 11.98 14.69 -19.21
CA ARG A 168 12.83 14.48 -20.40
C ARG A 168 12.02 14.59 -21.68
N ASP A 169 10.88 13.91 -21.73
CA ASP A 169 10.00 13.91 -22.90
C ASP A 169 9.34 15.27 -23.11
N TYR A 170 9.06 16.00 -22.03
CA TYR A 170 8.58 17.37 -22.10
C TYR A 170 9.61 18.30 -22.71
N LEU A 171 10.87 18.25 -22.26
CA LEU A 171 11.95 19.09 -22.77
C LEU A 171 12.33 18.74 -24.21
N ALA A 172 12.36 17.45 -24.56
CA ALA A 172 12.68 16.98 -25.90
C ALA A 172 11.66 17.41 -26.96
N ARG A 173 10.40 17.63 -26.57
CA ARG A 173 9.32 18.10 -27.46
C ARG A 173 9.29 19.62 -27.67
N GLN A 174 10.15 20.37 -26.98
CA GLN A 174 10.17 21.83 -27.13
C GLN A 174 10.83 22.23 -28.46
N PRO A 175 10.32 23.28 -29.14
CA PRO A 175 11.00 23.84 -30.30
C PRO A 175 12.42 24.29 -29.97
N ALA A 176 13.34 24.18 -30.92
CA ALA A 176 14.72 24.63 -30.77
C ALA A 176 14.79 26.12 -30.35
N GLY A 177 15.64 26.43 -29.38
CA GLY A 177 15.80 27.79 -28.85
C GLY A 177 14.69 28.26 -27.90
N THR A 178 13.71 27.40 -27.56
CA THR A 178 12.65 27.75 -26.61
C THR A 178 13.23 27.95 -25.21
N VAL A 179 13.06 29.16 -24.66
CA VAL A 179 13.50 29.53 -23.31
C VAL A 179 12.38 29.25 -22.31
N LEU A 180 12.61 28.30 -21.40
CA LEU A 180 11.68 27.91 -20.36
C LEU A 180 12.10 28.50 -19.01
N GLY A 181 11.11 28.94 -18.23
CA GLY A 181 11.27 29.29 -16.83
C GLY A 181 11.26 28.06 -15.93
N ARG A 182 11.89 28.17 -14.75
CA ARG A 182 11.94 27.11 -13.74
C ARG A 182 10.55 26.58 -13.35
N GLU A 183 9.58 27.47 -13.19
CA GLU A 183 8.19 27.09 -12.86
C GLU A 183 7.52 26.25 -13.96
N GLN A 184 7.84 26.50 -15.24
CA GLN A 184 7.33 25.69 -16.35
C GLN A 184 7.94 24.29 -16.32
N VAL A 185 9.24 24.18 -16.04
CA VAL A 185 9.92 22.88 -15.90
C VAL A 185 9.40 22.13 -14.67
N LEU A 186 9.16 22.81 -13.55
CA LEU A 186 8.56 22.22 -12.35
C LEU A 186 7.14 21.70 -12.60
N ALA A 187 6.32 22.44 -13.34
CA ALA A 187 4.98 22.03 -13.73
C ALA A 187 5.00 20.81 -14.66
N ALA A 188 6.08 20.61 -15.43
CA ALA A 188 6.24 19.48 -16.33
C ALA A 188 6.66 18.17 -15.64
N VAL A 189 7.14 18.22 -14.40
CA VAL A 189 7.45 17.01 -13.61
C VAL A 189 6.14 16.38 -13.19
N ASP A 190 5.74 15.25 -13.74
CA ASP A 190 4.49 14.54 -13.40
C ASP A 190 4.75 13.08 -13.07
N PHE A 191 4.18 12.61 -11.96
CA PHE A 191 4.26 11.22 -11.50
C PHE A 191 2.88 10.55 -11.45
N SER A 192 1.86 11.17 -12.06
CA SER A 192 0.49 10.65 -12.09
C SER A 192 0.42 9.21 -12.63
N ASN A 193 1.22 8.89 -13.66
CA ASN A 193 1.36 7.58 -14.28
C ASN A 193 1.92 6.48 -13.36
N ILE A 194 2.70 6.85 -12.34
CA ILE A 194 3.27 5.93 -11.36
C ILE A 194 2.79 6.26 -9.95
N ARG A 195 1.58 6.83 -9.83
CA ARG A 195 0.96 7.09 -8.53
C ARG A 195 0.87 5.80 -7.74
N LEU A 196 1.53 5.76 -6.59
CA LEU A 196 1.49 4.63 -5.68
C LEU A 196 0.19 4.64 -4.88
N GLU A 197 -0.46 3.47 -4.80
CA GLU A 197 -1.50 3.22 -3.81
C GLU A 197 -1.06 2.10 -2.88
N LEU A 198 -1.26 2.29 -1.59
CA LEU A 198 -1.07 1.28 -0.56
C LEU A 198 -2.45 0.90 -0.02
N ASN A 199 -2.80 -0.37 -0.11
CA ASN A 199 -4.08 -0.86 0.39
C ASN A 199 -3.98 -2.24 1.05
N THR A 200 -5.04 -2.62 1.76
CA THR A 200 -5.28 -3.97 2.26
C THR A 200 -6.68 -4.41 1.84
N GLU A 201 -6.86 -5.66 1.40
CA GLU A 201 -8.19 -6.22 1.15
C GLU A 201 -8.93 -6.46 2.49
N GLN A 202 -10.23 -6.19 2.52
CA GLN A 202 -11.10 -6.40 3.67
C GLN A 202 -12.32 -7.26 3.30
N VAL A 203 -12.84 -8.00 4.28
CA VAL A 203 -14.10 -8.76 4.19
C VAL A 203 -15.10 -8.22 5.21
N TRP A 204 -16.32 -7.96 4.77
CA TRP A 204 -17.44 -7.53 5.61
C TRP A 204 -18.32 -8.71 6.04
N GLY A 205 -18.79 -8.71 7.29
CA GLY A 205 -19.75 -9.71 7.74
C GLY A 205 -19.94 -9.83 9.25
N VAL A 206 -20.66 -10.89 9.66
CA VAL A 206 -21.09 -11.22 11.05
C VAL A 206 -19.95 -11.70 11.96
N HIS A 207 -18.76 -11.86 11.40
CA HIS A 207 -17.54 -12.19 12.14
C HIS A 207 -16.50 -11.06 12.04
N GLY A 208 -16.91 -9.88 11.59
CA GLY A 208 -16.06 -8.70 11.48
C GLY A 208 -16.07 -7.83 12.73
N GLY A 209 -15.10 -6.91 12.83
CA GLY A 209 -15.06 -5.87 13.87
C GLY A 209 -15.50 -4.51 13.34
N LEU A 210 -15.24 -3.44 14.10
CA LEU A 210 -15.44 -2.07 13.66
C LEU A 210 -14.62 -1.76 12.40
N SER A 211 -15.17 -0.92 11.53
CA SER A 211 -14.51 -0.50 10.30
C SER A 211 -14.02 0.93 10.40
N PHE A 212 -12.77 1.06 10.81
CA PHE A 212 -12.12 2.35 11.01
C PHE A 212 -11.62 2.98 9.72
N ARG A 213 -12.20 4.12 9.33
CA ARG A 213 -11.69 5.03 8.30
C ARG A 213 -10.68 6.01 8.88
N GLU A 214 -9.62 6.28 8.13
CA GLU A 214 -8.61 7.29 8.53
C GLU A 214 -9.12 8.71 8.29
N MET A 215 -8.82 9.60 9.24
CA MET A 215 -9.11 11.03 9.15
C MET A 215 -8.09 11.84 9.96
N VAL A 216 -8.13 13.16 9.85
CA VAL A 216 -7.29 14.04 10.67
C VAL A 216 -8.14 15.18 11.18
N LEU A 217 -8.52 15.13 12.45
CA LEU A 217 -9.31 16.18 13.10
C LEU A 217 -8.75 16.50 14.48
N ARG A 218 -8.46 17.77 14.74
CA ARG A 218 -8.11 18.22 16.08
C ARG A 218 -9.36 18.18 16.96
N MET A 219 -9.30 17.48 18.08
CA MET A 219 -10.41 17.43 19.03
C MET A 219 -10.53 18.77 19.78
N PRO A 220 -11.76 19.31 19.93
CA PRO A 220 -11.99 20.49 20.76
C PRO A 220 -11.78 20.15 22.24
N HIS A 221 -11.36 21.14 23.03
CA HIS A 221 -11.05 20.97 24.46
C HIS A 221 -12.19 20.32 25.25
N GLN A 222 -13.44 20.70 24.97
CA GLN A 222 -14.62 20.13 25.62
C GLN A 222 -14.79 18.62 25.35
N ALA A 223 -14.46 18.15 24.14
CA ALA A 223 -14.53 16.72 23.82
C ALA A 223 -13.44 15.92 24.54
N VAL A 224 -12.23 16.48 24.64
CA VAL A 224 -11.12 15.88 25.41
C VAL A 224 -11.49 15.75 26.89
N TYR A 225 -12.06 16.82 27.46
CA TYR A 225 -12.52 16.82 28.85
C TYR A 225 -13.62 15.78 29.10
N ARG A 226 -14.62 15.68 28.20
CA ARG A 226 -15.67 14.65 28.29
C ARG A 226 -15.13 13.23 28.19
N ALA A 227 -14.05 13.03 27.44
CA ALA A 227 -13.35 11.76 27.35
C ALA A 227 -12.52 11.42 28.61
N ALA A 228 -12.44 12.34 29.58
CA ALA A 228 -11.59 12.22 30.77
C ALA A 228 -10.09 12.03 30.47
N LEU A 229 -9.65 12.41 29.26
CA LEU A 229 -8.25 12.33 28.87
C LEU A 229 -7.47 13.46 29.55
N LYS A 230 -6.54 13.09 30.43
CA LYS A 230 -5.61 14.05 31.05
C LYS A 230 -4.49 14.36 30.06
N LEU A 231 -4.35 15.64 29.70
CA LEU A 231 -3.32 16.13 28.79
C LEU A 231 -2.43 17.14 29.50
N ASP A 232 -1.14 17.08 29.18
CA ASP A 232 -0.17 18.10 29.61
C ASP A 232 -0.34 19.41 28.81
N ARG A 233 0.21 20.50 29.34
CA ARG A 233 0.11 21.83 28.72
C ARG A 233 0.77 21.82 27.34
N GLY A 234 0.01 22.22 26.31
CA GLY A 234 0.50 22.26 24.92
C GLY A 234 0.28 20.96 24.12
N CYS A 235 -0.22 19.90 24.76
CA CYS A 235 -0.67 18.69 24.09
C CYS A 235 -2.06 18.87 23.45
N LEU A 236 -2.25 18.18 22.32
CA LEU A 236 -3.42 18.22 21.46
C LEU A 236 -3.86 16.79 21.17
N CYS A 237 -5.14 16.48 21.31
CA CYS A 237 -5.70 15.23 20.79
C CYS A 237 -6.06 15.39 19.31
N ILE A 238 -5.51 14.52 18.48
CA ILE A 238 -5.85 14.42 17.06
C ILE A 238 -6.61 13.12 16.86
N GLN A 239 -7.89 13.21 16.51
CA GLN A 239 -8.66 12.07 16.04
C GLN A 239 -8.09 11.61 14.69
N ARG A 240 -7.73 10.33 14.63
CA ARG A 240 -7.08 9.70 13.48
C ARG A 240 -7.95 8.67 12.78
N TYR A 241 -8.88 8.06 13.50
CA TYR A 241 -9.80 7.11 12.94
C TYR A 241 -11.20 7.29 13.50
N VAL A 242 -12.19 7.01 12.66
CA VAL A 242 -13.60 6.93 13.03
C VAL A 242 -14.18 5.68 12.40
N ASP A 243 -14.98 4.95 13.17
CA ASP A 243 -15.81 3.87 12.67
C ASP A 243 -17.04 4.45 11.97
N ASP A 244 -17.28 4.04 10.73
CA ASP A 244 -18.32 4.63 9.89
C ASP A 244 -19.75 4.23 10.34
N ALA A 245 -19.91 3.14 11.10
CA ALA A 245 -21.23 2.59 11.46
C ALA A 245 -21.73 3.05 12.85
N TYR A 246 -20.84 3.05 13.85
CA TYR A 246 -21.19 3.24 15.25
C TYR A 246 -20.43 4.39 15.92
N ASN A 247 -19.63 5.15 15.17
CA ASN A 247 -18.94 6.35 15.65
C ASN A 247 -17.96 6.11 16.81
N TYR A 248 -17.39 4.89 16.90
CA TYR A 248 -16.17 4.68 17.68
C TYR A 248 -15.05 5.51 17.08
N ARG A 249 -14.20 6.09 17.93
CA ARG A 249 -13.13 6.99 17.47
C ARG A 249 -11.82 6.58 18.07
N VAL A 250 -10.75 6.63 17.28
CA VAL A 250 -9.39 6.39 17.75
C VAL A 250 -8.56 7.62 17.42
N GLY A 251 -7.77 8.09 18.37
CA GLY A 251 -6.93 9.26 18.20
C GLY A 251 -5.57 9.09 18.84
N VAL A 252 -4.73 10.09 18.62
CA VAL A 252 -3.36 10.16 19.13
C VAL A 252 -3.13 11.54 19.74
N VAL A 253 -2.36 11.58 20.83
CA VAL A 253 -1.87 12.84 21.39
C VAL A 253 -0.67 13.33 20.59
N LYS A 254 -0.64 14.63 20.32
CA LYS A 254 0.43 15.35 19.64
C LYS A 254 0.81 16.58 20.48
N THR A 255 2.04 17.04 20.36
CA THR A 255 2.44 18.33 20.93
C THR A 255 3.31 19.09 19.96
N ARG A 256 3.36 20.41 20.13
CA ARG A 256 4.27 21.30 19.40
C ARG A 256 5.65 21.42 20.07
N CYS A 257 5.79 20.91 21.30
CA CYS A 257 7.05 20.89 22.04
C CYS A 257 7.79 19.58 21.74
N PRO A 258 8.88 19.58 20.95
CA PRO A 258 9.53 18.35 20.51
C PRO A 258 10.09 17.52 21.67
N ASP A 259 10.51 18.18 22.76
CA ASP A 259 11.17 17.54 23.91
C ASP A 259 10.18 17.00 24.95
N HIS A 260 8.88 17.08 24.68
CA HIS A 260 7.85 16.65 25.62
C HIS A 260 7.69 15.11 25.61
N PRO A 261 7.51 14.43 26.77
CA PRO A 261 7.33 12.98 26.81
C PRO A 261 6.18 12.47 25.91
N MET A 262 5.09 13.24 25.81
CA MET A 262 3.95 12.97 24.92
C MET A 262 4.12 13.43 23.45
N ALA A 263 5.31 13.86 23.02
CA ALA A 263 5.56 14.25 21.63
C ALA A 263 5.61 13.04 20.68
N LEU A 264 5.82 11.86 21.23
CA LEU A 264 5.94 10.62 20.49
C LEU A 264 4.54 10.09 20.11
N ASN A 265 4.40 9.51 18.92
CA ASN A 265 3.16 8.87 18.40
C ASN A 265 2.78 7.60 19.18
N LYS A 266 2.97 7.60 20.49
CA LYS A 266 2.84 6.48 21.42
C LYS A 266 1.62 6.59 22.33
N TYR A 267 0.98 7.76 22.40
CA TYR A 267 -0.19 7.97 23.27
C TYR A 267 -1.47 7.95 22.44
N TRP A 268 -1.91 6.73 22.11
CA TRP A 268 -3.17 6.49 21.42
C TRP A 268 -4.32 6.37 22.41
N PHE A 269 -5.52 6.73 22.00
CA PHE A 269 -6.73 6.54 22.82
C PHE A 269 -7.88 6.06 21.93
N ALA A 270 -8.82 5.35 22.53
CA ALA A 270 -10.06 4.95 21.91
C ALA A 270 -11.23 5.60 22.66
N LEU A 271 -12.25 6.01 21.91
CA LEU A 271 -13.50 6.58 22.43
C LEU A 271 -14.66 5.73 21.97
N ASP A 272 -15.61 5.53 22.87
CA ASP A 272 -16.90 4.93 22.58
C ASP A 272 -17.80 5.87 21.73
N PRO A 273 -18.99 5.42 21.29
CA PRO A 273 -19.91 6.24 20.48
C PRO A 273 -20.33 7.55 21.18
N TYR A 274 -20.32 7.56 22.51
CA TYR A 274 -20.70 8.70 23.35
C TYR A 274 -19.52 9.66 23.64
N GLY A 275 -18.30 9.30 23.24
CA GLY A 275 -17.10 10.11 23.43
C GLY A 275 -16.39 9.91 24.78
N ARG A 276 -16.68 8.83 25.49
CA ARG A 276 -15.96 8.43 26.71
C ARG A 276 -14.74 7.59 26.32
N ALA A 277 -13.64 7.73 27.05
CA ALA A 277 -12.45 6.93 26.77
C ALA A 277 -12.67 5.46 27.12
N VAL A 278 -12.30 4.58 26.19
CA VAL A 278 -12.28 3.13 26.38
C VAL A 278 -11.05 2.79 27.23
N PRO A 279 -11.22 2.11 28.38
CA PRO A 279 -10.10 1.79 29.27
C PRO A 279 -9.18 0.74 28.64
N ASN A 280 -7.88 0.92 28.82
CA ASN A 280 -6.87 -0.09 28.54
C ASN A 280 -6.76 -1.03 29.76
N THR A 281 -7.30 -2.25 29.60
CA THR A 281 -7.37 -3.27 30.65
C THR A 281 -6.24 -4.31 30.58
N GLU A 282 -5.24 -4.13 29.70
CA GLU A 282 -4.18 -5.13 29.47
C GLU A 282 -3.05 -5.10 30.52
N THR A 283 -3.13 -4.26 31.56
CA THR A 283 -2.14 -4.20 32.64
C THR A 283 -2.79 -4.32 34.02
N ASP A 284 -2.26 -5.20 34.87
CA ASP A 284 -2.62 -5.28 36.31
C ASP A 284 -2.30 -3.94 36.99
N GLY A 285 -3.34 -3.14 37.24
CA GLY A 285 -3.25 -1.79 37.80
C GLY A 285 -4.45 -0.90 37.48
N SER A 286 -4.38 0.38 37.86
CA SER A 286 -5.43 1.38 37.53
C SER A 286 -5.62 1.49 36.00
N PRO A 287 -6.87 1.61 35.50
CA PRO A 287 -7.14 1.62 34.07
C PRO A 287 -6.44 2.80 33.38
N ARG A 288 -5.48 2.49 32.50
CA ARG A 288 -4.84 3.50 31.65
C ARG A 288 -5.82 3.88 30.53
N LEU A 289 -5.85 5.14 30.12
CA LEU A 289 -6.68 5.58 28.98
C LEU A 289 -5.91 5.63 27.66
N PHE A 290 -4.60 5.38 27.72
CA PHE A 290 -3.72 5.41 26.58
C PHE A 290 -3.19 4.03 26.20
N PHE A 291 -2.94 3.86 24.90
CA PHE A 291 -2.41 2.66 24.25
C PHE A 291 -1.13 3.02 23.49
N ASP A 292 -0.20 2.09 23.39
CA ASP A 292 1.11 2.35 22.77
C ASP A 292 1.05 2.45 21.24
N SER A 293 0.00 1.90 20.63
CA SER A 293 -0.18 1.88 19.18
C SER A 293 -1.63 2.12 18.77
N SER A 294 -1.82 2.54 17.50
CA SER A 294 -3.17 2.68 16.94
C SER A 294 -3.91 1.36 16.86
N VAL A 295 -3.16 0.26 16.75
CA VAL A 295 -3.72 -1.09 16.60
C VAL A 295 -4.32 -1.54 17.93
N ASP A 296 -3.61 -1.37 19.03
CA ASP A 296 -4.12 -1.71 20.36
C ASP A 296 -5.37 -0.90 20.70
N ALA A 297 -5.38 0.40 20.36
CA ALA A 297 -6.55 1.25 20.57
C ALA A 297 -7.77 0.78 19.74
N LYS A 298 -7.56 0.37 18.48
CA LYS A 298 -8.63 -0.20 17.64
C LYS A 298 -9.14 -1.52 18.18
N LEU A 299 -8.23 -2.43 18.57
CA LEU A 299 -8.60 -3.71 19.19
C LEU A 299 -9.37 -3.51 20.51
N ALA A 300 -8.99 -2.53 21.31
CA ALA A 300 -9.71 -2.19 22.52
C ALA A 300 -11.12 -1.65 22.22
N ALA A 301 -11.26 -0.78 21.22
CA ALA A 301 -12.56 -0.32 20.74
C ALA A 301 -13.42 -1.47 20.21
N ASP A 302 -12.83 -2.40 19.44
CA ASP A 302 -13.51 -3.60 18.97
C ASP A 302 -14.02 -4.44 20.14
N ARG A 303 -13.16 -4.80 21.10
CA ARG A 303 -13.56 -5.56 22.30
C ARG A 303 -14.66 -4.86 23.07
N HIS A 304 -14.55 -3.54 23.23
CA HIS A 304 -15.56 -2.74 23.91
C HIS A 304 -16.91 -2.80 23.18
N ALA A 305 -16.92 -2.66 21.85
CA ALA A 305 -18.13 -2.77 21.03
C ALA A 305 -18.78 -4.15 21.12
N HIS A 306 -17.97 -5.22 21.10
CA HIS A 306 -18.47 -6.59 21.25
C HIS A 306 -19.12 -6.80 22.62
N GLN A 307 -18.48 -6.34 23.69
CA GLN A 307 -18.93 -6.55 25.07
C GLN A 307 -20.16 -5.72 25.44
N HIS A 308 -20.19 -4.44 25.05
CA HIS A 308 -21.21 -3.50 25.53
C HIS A 308 -22.37 -3.30 24.56
N LEU A 309 -22.15 -3.53 23.25
CA LEU A 309 -23.15 -3.30 22.21
C LEU A 309 -23.53 -4.59 21.47
N GLY A 310 -22.87 -5.71 21.75
CA GLY A 310 -23.12 -6.98 21.06
C GLY A 310 -22.78 -6.94 19.57
N ILE A 311 -22.03 -5.94 19.12
CA ILE A 311 -21.70 -5.75 17.70
C ILE A 311 -20.68 -6.83 17.31
N ARG A 312 -21.06 -7.63 16.32
CA ARG A 312 -20.21 -8.64 15.67
C ARG A 312 -20.07 -8.38 14.17
N SER A 313 -20.63 -7.27 13.68
CA SER A 313 -20.68 -6.93 12.27
C SER A 313 -19.70 -5.80 11.94
N GLY A 314 -19.00 -5.98 10.82
CA GLY A 314 -18.19 -4.94 10.19
C GLY A 314 -17.05 -5.54 9.38
N ALA A 315 -15.89 -4.87 9.33
CA ALA A 315 -14.80 -5.24 8.44
C ALA A 315 -13.69 -6.02 9.15
N SER A 316 -13.20 -7.06 8.50
CA SER A 316 -11.99 -7.79 8.88
C SER A 316 -10.98 -7.74 7.74
N THR A 317 -9.70 -7.97 8.00
CA THR A 317 -8.69 -8.07 6.94
C THR A 317 -8.87 -9.39 6.20
N HIS A 318 -8.86 -9.34 4.86
CA HIS A 318 -8.82 -10.56 4.06
C HIS A 318 -7.39 -11.10 4.05
N THR A 319 -7.21 -12.36 4.44
CA THR A 319 -5.89 -13.01 4.53
C THR A 319 -5.84 -14.21 3.59
N ARG A 320 -4.85 -14.24 2.70
CA ARG A 320 -4.61 -15.33 1.74
C ARG A 320 -3.42 -16.20 2.15
N PHE A 321 -2.43 -15.57 2.76
CA PHE A 321 -1.10 -16.11 3.06
C PHE A 321 -0.76 -16.07 4.55
N ASP A 322 -1.75 -15.90 5.43
CA ASP A 322 -1.56 -15.94 6.89
C ASP A 322 -0.94 -17.25 7.39
N HIS A 323 -1.04 -18.32 6.62
CA HIS A 323 -0.46 -19.63 6.92
C HIS A 323 1.06 -19.67 6.77
N LEU A 324 1.67 -18.64 6.18
CA LEU A 324 3.12 -18.50 5.98
C LEU A 324 3.79 -17.61 7.03
N THR A 325 3.05 -17.20 8.06
CA THR A 325 3.61 -16.41 9.18
C THR A 325 4.48 -17.26 10.07
N LEU A 326 5.55 -16.67 10.62
CA LEU A 326 6.23 -17.28 11.77
C LEU A 326 5.23 -17.50 12.92
N CYS A 327 5.46 -18.54 13.74
CA CYS A 327 4.66 -18.75 14.94
C CYS A 327 4.67 -17.51 15.85
N GLY A 328 3.54 -17.25 16.49
CA GLY A 328 3.31 -16.01 17.22
C GLY A 328 3.00 -14.81 16.31
N GLY A 329 3.16 -13.61 16.86
CA GLY A 329 2.71 -12.38 16.22
C GLY A 329 1.18 -12.22 16.21
N ARG A 330 0.75 -10.98 16.03
CA ARG A 330 -0.68 -10.57 16.00
C ARG A 330 -0.94 -9.71 14.77
N ASP A 331 -2.20 -9.40 14.50
CA ASP A 331 -2.60 -8.39 13.52
C ASP A 331 -1.97 -8.59 12.14
N TYR A 332 -2.02 -9.83 11.65
CA TYR A 332 -1.49 -10.16 10.35
C TYR A 332 -2.18 -9.32 9.25
N ARG A 333 -1.38 -8.74 8.36
CA ARG A 333 -1.86 -7.91 7.25
C ARG A 333 -1.10 -8.20 5.96
N GLU A 334 -1.86 -8.19 4.87
CA GLU A 334 -1.36 -8.24 3.49
C GLU A 334 -1.54 -6.88 2.85
N TRP A 335 -0.43 -6.20 2.62
CA TRP A 335 -0.38 -4.89 2.00
C TRP A 335 -0.09 -5.03 0.52
N ILE A 336 -0.91 -4.38 -0.30
CA ILE A 336 -0.77 -4.33 -1.74
C ILE A 336 -0.33 -2.90 -2.09
N VAL A 337 0.85 -2.81 -2.71
CA VAL A 337 1.35 -1.59 -3.35
C VAL A 337 1.06 -1.70 -4.83
N SER A 338 0.18 -0.85 -5.37
CA SER A 338 -0.22 -0.89 -6.77
C SER A 338 0.02 0.44 -7.50
N LEU A 339 0.04 0.36 -8.83
CA LEU A 339 0.12 1.50 -9.75
C LEU A 339 -1.18 1.54 -10.58
N PRO A 340 -2.29 2.04 -10.03
CA PRO A 340 -3.60 1.96 -10.66
C PRO A 340 -3.66 2.68 -12.01
N ASP A 341 -2.97 3.81 -12.14
CA ASP A 341 -3.03 4.66 -13.35
C ASP A 341 -1.88 4.37 -14.33
N TYR A 342 -1.11 3.30 -14.07
CA TYR A 342 -0.06 2.87 -14.97
C TYR A 342 -0.66 2.25 -16.24
N GLN A 343 -0.20 2.75 -17.40
CA GLN A 343 -0.82 2.51 -18.70
C GLN A 343 -0.57 1.11 -19.28
N ARG A 344 0.28 0.27 -18.69
CA ARG A 344 0.33 -1.14 -19.10
C ARG A 344 -0.30 -1.99 -18.03
N THR A 345 -0.98 -3.05 -18.46
CA THR A 345 -1.59 -4.00 -17.54
C THR A 345 -0.63 -5.14 -17.24
N PHE A 346 -0.27 -5.32 -15.98
CA PHE A 346 0.43 -6.51 -15.47
C PHE A 346 -0.49 -7.28 -14.50
N PHE A 347 -0.52 -8.60 -14.63
CA PHE A 347 -1.21 -9.50 -13.69
C PHE A 347 -0.20 -10.44 -13.06
N GLY A 348 -0.11 -10.41 -11.73
CA GLY A 348 0.70 -11.34 -10.94
C GLY A 348 0.01 -12.68 -10.73
N ALA A 349 0.72 -13.62 -10.11
CA ALA A 349 0.18 -14.92 -9.75
C ALA A 349 -0.60 -14.89 -8.42
N HIS A 350 -0.30 -13.93 -7.54
CA HIS A 350 -0.82 -13.91 -6.18
C HIS A 350 -2.15 -13.16 -6.03
N PHE A 351 -2.41 -12.18 -6.89
CA PHE A 351 -3.56 -11.29 -6.78
C PHE A 351 -4.29 -11.17 -8.11
N TYR A 352 -5.62 -11.08 -8.04
CA TYR A 352 -6.47 -10.79 -9.20
C TYR A 352 -6.41 -9.31 -9.61
N ASP A 353 -5.83 -8.46 -8.77
CA ASP A 353 -5.63 -7.04 -9.06
C ASP A 353 -4.52 -6.86 -10.10
N HIS A 354 -4.76 -5.93 -11.00
CA HIS A 354 -3.76 -5.47 -11.96
C HIS A 354 -2.72 -4.56 -11.31
N ASN A 355 -1.54 -4.48 -11.92
CA ASN A 355 -0.47 -3.52 -11.60
C ASN A 355 -0.06 -3.50 -10.12
N VAL A 356 -0.10 -4.67 -9.47
CA VAL A 356 0.47 -4.87 -8.15
C VAL A 356 1.99 -4.85 -8.28
N LEU A 357 2.60 -3.77 -7.80
CA LEU A 357 4.04 -3.55 -7.83
C LEU A 357 4.74 -4.37 -6.75
N VAL A 358 4.25 -4.31 -5.51
CA VAL A 358 4.82 -5.03 -4.36
C VAL A 358 3.69 -5.54 -3.46
N HIS A 359 3.88 -6.75 -2.94
CA HIS A 359 3.09 -7.31 -1.86
C HIS A 359 3.96 -7.41 -0.60
N ILE A 360 3.42 -6.99 0.53
CA ILE A 360 4.10 -7.01 1.83
C ILE A 360 3.21 -7.74 2.82
N ARG A 361 3.77 -8.66 3.59
CA ARG A 361 3.09 -9.30 4.71
C ARG A 361 3.69 -8.80 6.01
N THR A 362 2.85 -8.44 6.97
CA THR A 362 3.33 -8.00 8.29
C THR A 362 2.54 -8.64 9.43
N THR A 363 3.19 -8.80 10.57
CA THR A 363 2.58 -9.02 11.88
C THR A 363 3.05 -7.95 12.87
N THR A 364 2.32 -7.77 13.96
CA THR A 364 2.81 -7.04 15.14
C THR A 364 3.47 -8.03 16.08
N ARG A 365 4.67 -7.70 16.57
CA ARG A 365 5.41 -8.50 17.56
C ARG A 365 5.97 -7.62 18.67
N SER A 366 6.23 -8.20 19.82
CA SER A 366 7.04 -7.58 20.86
C SER A 366 8.39 -8.28 20.93
N ASP A 367 9.46 -7.53 21.12
CA ASP A 367 10.76 -8.11 21.45
C ASP A 367 10.88 -8.42 22.96
N LEU A 368 12.00 -9.02 23.36
CA LEU A 368 12.26 -9.35 24.77
C LEU A 368 12.34 -8.13 25.69
N ALA A 369 12.55 -6.93 25.15
CA ALA A 369 12.52 -5.67 25.90
C ALA A 369 11.10 -5.07 25.99
N GLY A 370 10.08 -5.77 25.49
CA GLY A 370 8.69 -5.31 25.46
C GLY A 370 8.41 -4.25 24.39
N ARG A 371 9.36 -3.96 23.49
CA ARG A 371 9.17 -2.98 22.42
C ARG A 371 8.30 -3.59 21.32
N LYS A 372 7.23 -2.89 20.95
CA LYS A 372 6.35 -3.27 19.83
C LYS A 372 7.03 -2.99 18.49
N LEU A 373 7.09 -3.98 17.62
CA LEU A 373 7.71 -3.98 16.31
C LEU A 373 6.67 -4.26 15.23
N LEU A 374 6.78 -3.56 14.11
CA LEU A 374 6.11 -3.96 12.88
C LEU A 374 7.00 -5.00 12.20
N PHE A 375 6.63 -6.27 12.32
CA PHE A 375 7.41 -7.39 11.82
C PHE A 375 7.00 -7.68 10.36
N ILE A 376 7.94 -7.48 9.43
CA ILE A 376 7.76 -7.78 8.02
C ILE A 376 8.01 -9.27 7.83
N GLU A 377 6.93 -10.02 7.65
CA GLU A 377 6.98 -11.45 7.34
C GLU A 377 7.57 -11.66 5.95
N GLU A 378 7.15 -10.87 4.95
CA GLU A 378 7.67 -10.98 3.58
C GLU A 378 7.50 -9.67 2.79
N ILE A 379 8.43 -9.38 1.88
CA ILE A 379 8.30 -8.42 0.77
C ILE A 379 8.52 -9.17 -0.55
N GLN A 380 7.55 -9.10 -1.47
CA GLN A 380 7.58 -9.80 -2.76
C GLN A 380 7.09 -8.92 -3.90
N SER A 381 7.66 -9.07 -5.10
CA SER A 381 7.17 -8.41 -6.32
C SER A 381 7.09 -9.41 -7.48
N ASP A 382 5.88 -9.87 -7.81
CA ASP A 382 5.64 -10.72 -8.99
C ASP A 382 6.05 -10.02 -10.29
N TRP A 383 5.82 -8.71 -10.34
CA TRP A 383 6.15 -7.88 -11.49
C TRP A 383 7.65 -7.86 -11.74
N HIS A 384 8.45 -7.57 -10.71
CA HIS A 384 9.89 -7.52 -10.85
C HIS A 384 10.53 -8.91 -10.97
N GLN A 385 9.95 -9.94 -10.35
CA GLN A 385 10.37 -11.33 -10.57
C GLN A 385 10.15 -11.76 -12.02
N SER A 386 8.96 -11.47 -12.58
CA SER A 386 8.66 -11.78 -13.98
C SER A 386 9.58 -11.00 -14.91
N GLY A 387 9.79 -9.70 -14.67
CA GLY A 387 10.69 -8.88 -15.50
C GLY A 387 12.17 -9.30 -15.40
N ARG A 388 12.61 -9.90 -14.29
CA ARG A 388 13.95 -10.51 -14.16
C ARG A 388 14.07 -11.81 -14.94
N ARG A 389 13.00 -12.62 -14.97
CA ARG A 389 12.97 -13.93 -15.65
C ARG A 389 12.81 -13.80 -17.16
N ASP A 390 11.85 -12.97 -17.58
CA ASP A 390 11.35 -12.92 -18.96
C ASP A 390 11.77 -11.62 -19.69
N GLY A 391 12.41 -10.68 -18.99
CA GLY A 391 12.75 -9.36 -19.50
C GLY A 391 11.59 -8.35 -19.40
N TYR A 392 11.93 -7.06 -19.42
CA TYR A 392 10.95 -5.97 -19.56
C TYR A 392 10.89 -5.54 -21.02
N ASP A 393 9.69 -5.31 -21.54
CA ASP A 393 9.53 -4.70 -22.87
C ASP A 393 8.74 -3.40 -22.78
N THR A 394 9.16 -2.46 -23.63
CA THR A 394 8.52 -1.17 -23.91
C THR A 394 7.76 -1.17 -25.25
N SER A 395 7.63 -2.29 -25.97
CA SER A 395 7.15 -2.27 -27.37
C SER A 395 6.10 -3.31 -27.80
N TRP A 396 6.05 -4.55 -27.28
CA TRP A 396 5.13 -5.59 -27.81
C TRP A 396 4.27 -6.32 -26.76
N TRP A 397 3.14 -6.88 -27.24
CA TRP A 397 2.30 -7.81 -26.49
C TRP A 397 2.99 -9.18 -26.38
N GLY A 398 3.37 -9.59 -25.16
CA GLY A 398 3.99 -10.91 -24.89
C GLY A 398 5.14 -10.90 -23.88
N GLN A 399 5.68 -9.72 -23.52
CA GLN A 399 6.72 -9.56 -22.49
C GLN A 399 6.23 -8.69 -21.32
N VAL A 400 6.96 -8.71 -20.20
CA VAL A 400 6.52 -8.09 -18.93
C VAL A 400 6.58 -6.56 -19.02
N ALA A 401 5.49 -5.90 -18.64
CA ALA A 401 5.38 -4.44 -18.68
C ALA A 401 6.51 -3.75 -17.89
N ASN A 402 7.07 -2.65 -18.42
CA ASN A 402 8.19 -1.94 -17.80
C ASN A 402 7.82 -1.21 -16.47
N ALA A 403 7.93 -1.86 -15.31
CA ALA A 403 7.62 -1.23 -14.03
C ALA A 403 8.71 -0.28 -13.50
N PRO A 404 8.34 0.79 -12.76
CA PRO A 404 9.28 1.60 -11.97
C PRO A 404 9.84 0.80 -10.77
N TYR A 405 10.89 1.31 -10.13
CA TYR A 405 11.54 0.76 -8.93
C TYR A 405 12.25 -0.58 -9.15
N LYS A 406 12.77 -0.87 -10.35
CA LYS A 406 13.37 -2.19 -10.68
C LYS A 406 14.40 -2.69 -9.67
N LYS A 407 15.19 -1.77 -9.11
CA LYS A 407 16.19 -2.06 -8.06
C LYS A 407 15.75 -1.61 -6.67
N ASP A 408 14.89 -0.58 -6.60
CA ASP A 408 14.55 0.12 -5.36
C ASP A 408 13.22 -0.35 -4.74
N TRP A 409 12.46 -1.26 -5.38
CA TRP A 409 11.17 -1.77 -4.86
C TRP A 409 11.23 -2.34 -3.44
N PRO A 410 12.32 -3.02 -2.98
CA PRO A 410 12.38 -3.52 -1.60
C PRO A 410 12.43 -2.37 -0.61
N VAL A 411 13.20 -1.34 -0.96
CA VAL A 411 13.40 -0.16 -0.13
C VAL A 411 12.14 0.70 -0.14
N LEU A 412 11.43 0.78 -1.28
CA LEU A 412 10.12 1.42 -1.34
C LEU A 412 9.14 0.77 -0.35
N ALA A 413 9.04 -0.56 -0.35
CA ALA A 413 8.22 -1.29 0.60
C ALA A 413 8.64 -1.01 2.05
N ALA A 414 9.94 -1.04 2.33
CA ALA A 414 10.47 -0.72 3.65
C ALA A 414 10.13 0.71 4.07
N LYS A 415 10.25 1.72 3.18
CA LYS A 415 9.86 3.11 3.48
C LYS A 415 8.37 3.22 3.81
N LEU A 416 7.50 2.55 3.05
CA LEU A 416 6.06 2.54 3.32
C LEU A 416 5.78 1.93 4.70
N MET A 417 6.48 0.84 5.06
CA MET A 417 6.39 0.25 6.38
C MET A 417 6.99 1.14 7.47
N LEU A 418 8.08 1.86 7.23
CA LEU A 418 8.64 2.84 8.18
C LEU A 418 7.67 4.01 8.43
N ILE A 419 6.96 4.45 7.39
CA ILE A 419 5.90 5.45 7.53
C ILE A 419 4.79 4.87 8.41
N GLN A 420 4.35 3.62 8.17
CA GLN A 420 3.41 2.94 9.06
C GLN A 420 3.95 2.78 10.50
N THR A 421 5.23 2.46 10.67
CA THR A 421 5.90 2.35 11.98
C THR A 421 5.87 3.67 12.72
N SER A 422 6.22 4.77 12.05
CA SER A 422 6.18 6.12 12.61
C SER A 422 4.76 6.54 12.96
N GLU A 423 3.81 6.33 12.05
CA GLU A 423 2.41 6.73 12.21
C GLU A 423 1.66 5.93 13.26
N ASN A 424 2.07 4.71 13.60
CA ASN A 424 1.36 3.83 14.52
C ASN A 424 2.09 3.58 15.86
N GLY A 425 3.22 4.24 16.11
CA GLY A 425 3.89 4.19 17.43
C GLY A 425 4.83 3.00 17.66
N TYR A 426 5.01 2.13 16.66
CA TYR A 426 5.95 1.01 16.73
C TYR A 426 7.40 1.50 16.89
N ALA A 427 8.24 0.75 17.61
CA ALA A 427 9.64 1.08 17.87
C ALA A 427 10.52 1.01 16.61
N GLY A 428 10.19 0.10 15.69
CA GLY A 428 10.94 -0.14 14.46
C GLY A 428 10.26 -1.15 13.55
N ILE A 429 10.91 -1.45 12.42
CA ILE A 429 10.59 -2.60 11.57
C ILE A 429 11.61 -3.71 11.82
N ALA A 430 11.16 -4.96 11.86
CA ALA A 430 12.03 -6.14 11.94
C ALA A 430 11.59 -7.17 10.90
N TRP A 431 12.46 -8.10 10.52
CA TRP A 431 12.15 -9.14 9.53
C TRP A 431 12.89 -10.44 9.86
N PRO A 432 12.42 -11.60 9.39
CA PRO A 432 13.13 -12.85 9.62
C PRO A 432 14.44 -12.86 8.80
N PRO A 433 15.51 -13.53 9.29
CA PRO A 433 16.73 -13.73 8.53
C PRO A 433 16.47 -14.57 7.26
N GLY A 434 17.37 -14.48 6.28
CA GLY A 434 17.20 -15.07 4.96
C GLY A 434 17.08 -16.61 4.95
N ASP A 435 17.71 -17.31 5.90
CA ASP A 435 17.60 -18.76 6.06
C ASP A 435 16.17 -19.19 6.47
N ILE A 436 15.52 -18.42 7.35
CA ILE A 436 14.11 -18.62 7.72
C ILE A 436 13.21 -18.43 6.49
N GLN A 437 13.54 -17.48 5.61
CA GLN A 437 12.79 -17.31 4.37
C GLN A 437 12.98 -18.48 3.40
N GLU A 438 14.19 -19.04 3.28
CA GLU A 438 14.43 -20.24 2.47
C GLU A 438 13.66 -21.47 3.00
N LEU A 439 13.62 -21.66 4.32
CA LEU A 439 12.87 -22.74 4.97
C LEU A 439 11.37 -22.74 4.63
N ARG A 440 10.78 -21.55 4.45
CA ARG A 440 9.36 -21.40 4.08
C ARG A 440 9.04 -21.96 2.70
N TYR A 441 9.93 -21.76 1.73
CA TYR A 441 9.73 -22.25 0.37
C TYR A 441 10.22 -23.69 0.16
N MET A 442 10.80 -24.31 1.18
CA MET A 442 11.36 -25.67 1.12
C MET A 442 12.37 -25.85 -0.04
N ARG A 443 13.06 -24.77 -0.43
CA ARG A 443 14.01 -24.73 -1.54
C ARG A 443 15.14 -23.77 -1.21
N ALA A 444 16.38 -24.12 -1.60
CA ALA A 444 17.51 -23.20 -1.51
C ALA A 444 17.29 -22.05 -2.50
N LEU A 445 17.18 -20.82 -1.99
CA LEU A 445 16.85 -19.62 -2.75
C LEU A 445 17.84 -18.51 -2.38
N HIS A 446 19.08 -18.65 -2.83
CA HIS A 446 20.18 -17.71 -2.52
C HIS A 446 19.82 -16.23 -2.77
N ALA A 447 19.00 -15.95 -3.79
CA ALA A 447 18.53 -14.60 -4.09
C ALA A 447 17.65 -14.01 -2.97
N ILE A 448 16.80 -14.82 -2.33
CA ILE A 448 16.00 -14.41 -1.17
C ILE A 448 16.92 -14.12 0.01
N ARG A 449 17.90 -14.98 0.26
CA ARG A 449 18.85 -14.77 1.34
C ARG A 449 19.63 -13.47 1.16
N GLN A 450 20.18 -13.22 -0.03
CA GLN A 450 20.86 -11.96 -0.35
C GLN A 450 19.96 -10.74 -0.14
N HIS A 451 18.68 -10.85 -0.51
CA HIS A 451 17.71 -9.77 -0.37
C HIS A 451 17.51 -9.35 1.10
N TYR A 452 17.24 -10.30 2.00
CA TYR A 452 16.95 -10.02 3.41
C TYR A 452 18.21 -9.78 4.26
N ASP A 453 19.32 -10.47 3.96
CA ASP A 453 20.54 -10.40 4.78
C ASP A 453 21.51 -9.30 4.32
N ARG A 454 21.38 -8.78 3.09
CA ARG A 454 22.30 -7.77 2.53
C ARG A 454 21.60 -6.55 1.95
N GLU A 455 20.74 -6.72 0.95
CA GLU A 455 20.21 -5.60 0.16
C GLU A 455 19.32 -4.68 1.00
N LEU A 456 18.35 -5.25 1.72
CA LEU A 456 17.44 -4.51 2.58
C LEU A 456 18.19 -3.83 3.76
N PRO A 457 19.05 -4.52 4.53
CA PRO A 457 19.83 -3.86 5.58
C PRO A 457 20.70 -2.70 5.08
N GLN A 458 21.40 -2.89 3.95
CA GLN A 458 22.26 -1.84 3.40
C GLN A 458 21.46 -0.62 2.97
N ALA A 459 20.29 -0.81 2.36
CA ALA A 459 19.44 0.29 1.98
C ALA A 459 18.89 1.05 3.19
N LEU A 460 18.46 0.35 4.23
CA LEU A 460 17.99 0.95 5.47
C LEU A 460 19.10 1.68 6.22
N ASN A 461 20.33 1.13 6.25
CA ASN A 461 21.50 1.82 6.79
C ASN A 461 21.82 3.11 6.02
N ARG A 462 21.71 3.10 4.68
CA ARG A 462 21.87 4.32 3.87
C ARG A 462 20.80 5.36 4.17
N LEU A 463 19.55 4.94 4.36
CA LEU A 463 18.43 5.80 4.74
C LEU A 463 18.60 6.38 6.15
N GLY A 464 18.98 5.56 7.13
CA GLY A 464 19.10 5.96 8.52
C GLY A 464 20.34 6.76 8.88
N ARG A 465 21.35 6.79 8.01
CA ARG A 465 22.69 7.38 8.28
C ARG A 465 22.64 8.81 8.83
N LEU A 466 21.79 9.68 8.28
CA LEU A 466 21.69 11.08 8.71
C LEU A 466 21.04 11.26 10.09
N PHE A 467 20.35 10.22 10.58
CA PHE A 467 19.61 10.21 11.84
C PHE A 467 20.23 9.29 12.88
N GLY A 468 21.46 8.82 12.65
CA GLY A 468 22.13 7.86 13.53
C GLY A 468 21.39 6.52 13.67
N CYS A 469 20.49 6.18 12.74
CA CYS A 469 19.73 4.93 12.76
C CYS A 469 20.43 3.88 11.91
N THR A 470 20.66 2.69 12.46
CA THR A 470 21.25 1.55 11.76
C THR A 470 20.46 0.27 12.03
N VAL A 471 20.65 -0.73 11.17
CA VAL A 471 20.13 -2.07 11.40
C VAL A 471 20.95 -2.73 12.51
N GLU A 472 20.24 -3.16 13.53
CA GLU A 472 20.75 -3.87 14.71
C GLU A 472 20.11 -5.27 14.76
N SER A 473 20.38 -6.02 15.82
CA SER A 473 19.71 -7.29 16.10
C SER A 473 18.90 -7.20 17.39
N THR A 474 17.73 -7.81 17.41
CA THR A 474 16.90 -8.02 18.61
C THR A 474 16.36 -9.45 18.61
N CYS A 475 15.82 -9.90 19.75
CA CYS A 475 15.22 -11.22 19.85
C CYS A 475 13.71 -11.12 19.96
N ILE A 476 13.00 -11.99 19.24
CA ILE A 476 11.54 -12.15 19.33
C ILE A 476 11.19 -13.55 19.82
N PRO A 477 10.21 -13.69 20.73
CA PRO A 477 9.69 -15.00 21.10
C PRO A 477 8.92 -15.59 19.93
N THR A 478 9.25 -16.83 19.58
CA THR A 478 8.62 -17.59 18.49
C THR A 478 8.76 -19.09 18.78
N ARG A 479 8.45 -19.93 17.78
CA ARG A 479 8.74 -21.35 17.79
C ARG A 479 9.62 -21.72 16.60
N GLU A 480 10.36 -22.82 16.73
CA GLU A 480 11.24 -23.36 15.69
C GLU A 480 10.49 -23.51 14.34
N PRO A 481 10.90 -22.78 13.29
CA PRO A 481 10.15 -22.68 12.03
C PRO A 481 10.53 -23.79 11.04
N TRP A 482 10.50 -25.04 11.49
CA TRP A 482 10.84 -26.20 10.67
C TRP A 482 9.63 -26.87 9.99
N LEU A 483 8.41 -26.50 10.42
CA LEU A 483 7.14 -26.96 9.88
C LEU A 483 6.39 -25.84 9.16
N ASN A 484 5.78 -26.18 8.05
CA ASN A 484 4.95 -25.28 7.25
C ASN A 484 3.55 -25.88 7.04
N MET A 485 2.55 -25.01 6.91
CA MET A 485 1.20 -25.42 6.54
C MET A 485 1.05 -25.42 5.02
N GLN A 486 0.39 -26.45 4.49
CA GLN A 486 0.01 -26.53 3.09
C GLN A 486 -1.49 -26.82 3.00
N LYS A 487 -2.16 -26.17 2.05
CA LYS A 487 -3.55 -26.45 1.74
C LYS A 487 -3.63 -27.42 0.56
N ARG A 488 -4.36 -28.53 0.72
CA ARG A 488 -4.62 -29.54 -0.33
C ARG A 488 -6.08 -29.96 -0.28
N GLU A 489 -6.77 -29.91 -1.42
CA GLU A 489 -8.19 -30.34 -1.54
C GLU A 489 -9.08 -29.74 -0.43
N ASP A 490 -8.92 -28.43 -0.20
CA ASP A 490 -9.60 -27.64 0.84
C ASP A 490 -9.33 -28.00 2.31
N LYS A 491 -8.43 -28.94 2.59
CA LYS A 491 -7.96 -29.25 3.94
C LYS A 491 -6.51 -28.83 4.16
N TRP A 492 -6.17 -28.57 5.41
CA TRP A 492 -4.80 -28.26 5.80
C TRP A 492 -4.02 -29.53 6.18
N CYS A 493 -2.75 -29.55 5.82
CA CYS A 493 -1.74 -30.45 6.36
C CYS A 493 -0.51 -29.65 6.82
N VAL A 494 0.28 -30.27 7.70
CA VAL A 494 1.54 -29.73 8.21
C VAL A 494 2.66 -30.63 7.72
N ALA A 495 3.71 -30.04 7.16
CA ALA A 495 4.86 -30.77 6.65
C ALA A 495 6.17 -30.01 6.88
N ASP A 496 7.28 -30.75 6.99
CA ASP A 496 8.62 -30.19 6.95
C ASP A 496 9.14 -30.03 5.51
N GLY A 497 10.23 -29.28 5.35
CA GLY A 497 10.87 -29.10 4.04
C GLY A 497 11.62 -30.32 3.50
N GLN A 498 11.94 -31.30 4.36
CA GLN A 498 12.70 -32.49 3.99
C GLN A 498 11.84 -33.75 3.79
N GLY A 499 10.53 -33.67 4.06
CA GLY A 499 9.60 -34.79 3.95
C GLY A 499 9.67 -35.80 5.11
N LYS A 500 10.40 -35.52 6.20
CA LYS A 500 10.51 -36.41 7.37
C LYS A 500 9.28 -36.35 8.26
N PHE A 501 8.59 -35.21 8.30
CA PHE A 501 7.36 -35.03 9.05
C PHE A 501 6.25 -34.56 8.12
N ARG A 502 5.12 -35.27 8.11
CA ARG A 502 3.95 -34.86 7.35
C ARG A 502 2.67 -35.43 7.95
N THR A 503 1.68 -34.57 8.13
CA THR A 503 0.32 -35.00 8.46
C THR A 503 -0.47 -35.29 7.18
N LYS A 504 -1.52 -36.12 7.30
CA LYS A 504 -2.57 -36.19 6.26
C LYS A 504 -3.28 -34.83 6.15
N ALA A 505 -3.86 -34.52 4.99
CA ALA A 505 -4.72 -33.35 4.80
C ALA A 505 -6.05 -33.59 5.50
N ARG A 506 -6.15 -33.16 6.76
CA ARG A 506 -7.29 -33.49 7.64
C ARG A 506 -7.84 -32.32 8.44
N TYR A 507 -7.08 -31.24 8.59
CA TYR A 507 -7.48 -30.11 9.43
C TYR A 507 -8.42 -29.19 8.65
N SER A 508 -9.56 -28.89 9.26
CA SER A 508 -10.66 -28.17 8.59
C SER A 508 -10.44 -26.65 8.63
N ASN A 509 -9.65 -26.17 9.58
CA ASN A 509 -9.30 -24.77 9.73
C ASN A 509 -7.81 -24.60 10.04
N ARG A 510 -7.34 -23.35 9.91
CA ARG A 510 -5.94 -22.97 10.13
C ARG A 510 -5.51 -23.18 11.59
N ASP A 511 -6.38 -22.88 12.54
CA ASP A 511 -6.02 -22.91 13.96
C ASP A 511 -5.70 -24.32 14.45
N GLU A 512 -6.42 -25.33 13.95
CA GLU A 512 -6.09 -26.74 14.16
C GLU A 512 -4.70 -27.11 13.63
N ALA A 513 -4.35 -26.65 12.43
CA ALA A 513 -3.04 -26.91 11.84
C ALA A 513 -1.91 -26.14 12.55
N MET A 514 -2.18 -24.90 12.98
CA MET A 514 -1.27 -24.09 13.80
C MET A 514 -1.03 -24.72 15.17
N ALA A 515 -2.05 -25.30 15.80
CA ALA A 515 -1.91 -26.02 17.07
C ALA A 515 -0.96 -27.20 16.95
N VAL A 516 -0.96 -27.89 15.79
CA VAL A 516 -0.04 -29.00 15.52
C VAL A 516 1.38 -28.51 15.36
N ILE A 517 1.60 -27.39 14.64
CA ILE A 517 2.91 -26.76 14.55
C ILE A 517 3.38 -26.34 15.95
N ALA A 518 2.52 -25.69 16.73
CA ALA A 518 2.85 -25.28 18.08
C ALA A 518 3.25 -26.47 18.97
N LEU A 519 2.56 -27.60 18.86
CA LEU A 519 2.88 -28.81 19.62
C LEU A 519 4.25 -29.42 19.26
N HIS A 520 4.64 -29.35 17.99
CA HIS A 520 5.86 -30.01 17.47
C HIS A 520 7.07 -29.06 17.31
N SER A 521 6.88 -27.76 17.52
CA SER A 521 7.95 -26.76 17.47
C SER A 521 8.24 -26.23 18.86
N ARG A 522 9.51 -26.32 19.28
CA ARG A 522 9.97 -25.78 20.58
C ARG A 522 9.90 -24.27 20.57
N GLU A 523 9.59 -23.69 21.73
CA GLU A 523 9.69 -22.24 21.93
C GLU A 523 11.16 -21.82 21.85
N MET A 524 11.40 -20.68 21.22
CA MET A 524 12.73 -20.12 21.06
C MET A 524 12.66 -18.60 20.96
N ASP A 525 13.77 -17.95 21.34
CA ASP A 525 14.01 -16.54 21.08
C ASP A 525 14.82 -16.41 19.78
N LEU A 526 14.16 -15.98 18.71
CA LEU A 526 14.79 -15.87 17.40
C LEU A 526 15.51 -14.52 17.28
N PRO A 527 16.83 -14.48 17.06
CA PRO A 527 17.53 -13.26 16.70
C PRO A 527 17.07 -12.81 15.31
N VAL A 528 16.62 -11.58 15.21
CA VAL A 528 16.13 -10.96 13.97
C VAL A 528 16.81 -9.62 13.75
N PRO A 529 17.11 -9.26 12.49
CA PRO A 529 17.47 -7.89 12.14
C PRO A 529 16.31 -6.94 12.43
N VAL A 530 16.65 -5.77 12.98
CA VAL A 530 15.69 -4.71 13.32
C VAL A 530 16.26 -3.35 12.94
N PHE A 531 15.41 -2.50 12.39
CA PHE A 531 15.71 -1.09 12.16
C PHE A 531 14.82 -0.26 13.07
N PHE A 532 15.37 0.18 14.20
CA PHE A 532 14.68 1.10 15.11
C PHE A 532 14.58 2.49 14.49
N ILE A 533 13.44 3.15 14.71
CA ILE A 533 13.28 4.54 14.30
C ILE A 533 13.40 5.45 15.53
N GLY A 534 14.49 6.20 15.56
CA GLY A 534 14.73 7.26 16.55
C GLY A 534 13.81 8.46 16.34
N ASP A 535 13.82 9.38 17.30
CA ASP A 535 12.89 10.51 17.32
C ASP A 535 13.11 11.48 16.15
N ASP A 536 14.36 11.67 15.72
CA ASP A 536 14.70 12.52 14.57
C ASP A 536 14.13 11.96 13.26
N LEU A 537 14.28 10.65 13.04
CA LEU A 537 13.73 10.00 11.86
C LEU A 537 12.19 10.00 11.88
N ARG A 538 11.57 9.84 13.06
CA ARG A 538 10.11 9.98 13.21
C ARG A 538 9.64 11.38 12.84
N ARG A 539 10.34 12.42 13.30
CA ARG A 539 10.05 13.82 12.95
C ARG A 539 10.20 14.06 11.45
N GLN A 540 11.30 13.61 10.85
CA GLN A 540 11.52 13.68 9.41
C GLN A 540 10.36 13.03 8.63
N ILE A 541 9.95 11.80 8.99
CA ILE A 541 8.83 11.11 8.33
C ILE A 541 7.52 11.89 8.49
N ALA A 542 7.25 12.41 9.69
CA ALA A 542 5.99 13.08 10.00
C ALA A 542 5.86 14.46 9.33
N GLU A 543 6.95 15.21 9.22
CA GLU A 543 6.95 16.61 8.74
C GLU A 543 7.29 16.71 7.26
N ARG A 544 8.30 15.97 6.80
CA ARG A 544 8.89 16.11 5.46
C ARG A 544 8.74 14.87 4.60
N GLY A 545 8.48 13.72 5.22
CA GLY A 545 8.35 12.45 4.51
C GLY A 545 9.68 11.78 4.19
N LEU A 546 9.64 10.81 3.28
CA LEU A 546 10.80 10.06 2.77
C LEU A 546 10.94 10.27 1.25
N PRO A 547 12.15 10.17 0.68
CA PRO A 547 12.33 10.33 -0.76
C PRO A 547 11.56 9.24 -1.52
N LEU A 548 10.90 9.60 -2.62
CA LEU A 548 10.14 8.70 -3.49
C LEU A 548 11.06 7.62 -4.07
N PHE A 549 12.20 8.04 -4.64
CA PHE A 549 13.24 7.17 -5.19
C PHE A 549 14.54 7.24 -4.38
N GLY A 550 15.30 6.13 -4.32
CA GLY A 550 16.60 6.07 -3.62
C GLY A 550 16.53 6.30 -2.11
N GLU A 551 17.67 6.33 -1.42
CA GLU A 551 17.72 6.33 0.06
C GLU A 551 18.29 7.62 0.65
N ARG A 552 18.57 8.63 -0.18
CA ARG A 552 19.26 9.85 0.22
C ARG A 552 18.28 11.03 0.33
N PHE A 553 18.38 11.78 1.42
CA PHE A 553 17.58 12.97 1.70
C PHE A 553 17.95 14.16 0.82
#